data_AF-A0A2H0B967-F1
#
_entry.id   AF-A0A2H0B967-F1
#
_cell.length_a   1.000
_cell.length_b   1.000
_cell.length_c   1.000
_cell.angle_alpha   90.00
_cell.angle_beta   90.00
_cell.angle_gamma   90.00
#
_symmetry.space_group_name_H-M   'P 1'
#
loop_
_entity.id
_entity.type
_entity.pdbx_description
1 polymer ?
#
loop_
_entity_poly.entity_id
_entity_poly.type
_entity_poly.pdbx_seq_one_letter_code
_entity_poly.pdbx_strand_id
1 'polypeptide(L)'
;MINFSKYCILFLVLAIPLIISYFYMSRSLLWIVLYFLFFLTGLVFGSINICSCFYIKTMCKGNSDINAISLTFDDGPDQNITPKVLKILKKHNVKACFFCIGKNAETNKELLKQINEEGHIIGNHGYSHSLWFDLFSLKKMKSEILNADNLIFDIINKRTKFFRPPYGVTNPTLAKVIKTTGLISVGWSLRSLDTTAKGNTGKILKRLEKIKAGDIVLFHDNISEIPEILEKFIELVKFKNIKFARLDDLLNCKAYE
;
A
#
# COMPACT_ATOMS: atom_id res chain seq x y z
N MET A 1 -9.81 -2.57 -16.47
CA MET A 1 -10.47 -1.81 -15.39
C MET A 1 -10.74 -0.39 -15.87
N ILE A 2 -11.88 0.20 -15.48
CA ILE A 2 -12.20 1.61 -15.78
C ILE A 2 -11.33 2.50 -14.88
N ASN A 3 -10.63 3.48 -15.44
CA ASN A 3 -9.86 4.46 -14.68
C ASN A 3 -10.68 5.72 -14.43
N PHE A 4 -10.20 6.60 -13.55
CA PHE A 4 -10.91 7.81 -13.13
C PHE A 4 -11.41 8.66 -14.32
N SER A 5 -10.56 8.92 -15.32
CA SER A 5 -10.96 9.71 -16.48
C SER A 5 -12.11 9.07 -17.28
N LYS A 6 -12.03 7.77 -17.55
CA LYS A 6 -13.11 7.05 -18.24
C LYS A 6 -14.39 7.00 -17.41
N TYR A 7 -14.28 6.91 -16.09
CA TYR A 7 -15.41 6.95 -15.17
C TYR A 7 -16.14 8.30 -15.18
N CYS A 8 -15.39 9.42 -15.16
CA CYS A 8 -15.96 10.76 -15.30
C CYS A 8 -16.62 10.99 -16.67
N ILE A 9 -16.01 10.51 -17.76
CA ILE A 9 -16.61 10.61 -19.10
C ILE A 9 -17.92 9.82 -19.16
N LEU A 10 -17.93 8.58 -18.67
CA LEU A 10 -19.14 7.76 -18.59
C LEU A 10 -20.22 8.44 -17.74
N PHE A 11 -19.83 9.11 -16.65
CA PHE A 11 -20.74 9.89 -15.82
C PHE A 11 -21.42 11.01 -16.62
N LEU A 12 -20.65 11.82 -17.32
CA LEU A 12 -21.17 12.96 -18.09
C LEU A 12 -22.08 12.49 -19.25
N VAL A 13 -21.67 11.44 -19.97
CA VAL A 13 -22.45 10.91 -21.11
C VAL A 13 -23.82 10.41 -20.69
N LEU A 14 -23.93 9.77 -19.52
CA LEU A 14 -25.20 9.25 -19.00
C LEU A 14 -26.01 10.29 -18.22
N ALA A 15 -25.36 11.29 -17.61
CA ALA A 15 -26.04 12.39 -16.91
C ALA A 15 -26.87 13.26 -17.88
N ILE A 16 -26.37 13.52 -19.09
CA ILE A 16 -27.02 14.43 -20.05
C ILE A 16 -28.43 13.96 -20.44
N PRO A 17 -28.65 12.71 -20.92
CA PRO A 17 -29.99 12.21 -21.22
C PRO A 17 -30.91 12.19 -20.00
N LEU A 18 -30.37 11.90 -18.81
CA LEU A 18 -31.15 11.86 -17.58
C LEU A 18 -31.69 13.25 -17.21
N ILE A 19 -30.85 14.28 -17.33
CA ILE A 19 -31.24 15.69 -17.12
C ILE A 19 -32.26 16.13 -18.18
N ILE A 20 -32.05 15.78 -19.46
CA ILE A 20 -33.03 16.06 -20.53
C ILE A 20 -34.38 15.40 -20.19
N SER A 21 -34.39 14.13 -19.78
CA SER A 21 -35.63 13.43 -19.43
C SER A 21 -36.39 14.05 -18.23
N TYR A 22 -35.67 14.67 -17.30
CA TYR A 22 -36.28 15.41 -16.19
C TYR A 22 -37.07 16.62 -16.69
N PHE A 23 -36.49 17.42 -17.58
CA PHE A 23 -37.16 18.62 -18.12
C PHE A 23 -38.25 18.31 -19.15
N TYR A 24 -38.06 17.31 -20.01
CA TYR A 24 -38.94 17.08 -21.17
C TYR A 24 -39.91 15.90 -21.02
N MET A 25 -39.69 14.99 -20.06
CA MET A 25 -40.52 13.79 -19.86
C MET A 25 -41.11 13.71 -18.44
N SER A 26 -41.08 14.81 -17.68
CA SER A 26 -41.58 14.90 -16.30
C SER A 26 -41.07 13.81 -15.38
N ARG A 27 -39.83 13.33 -15.60
CA ARG A 27 -39.20 12.33 -14.71
C ARG A 27 -38.89 12.98 -13.36
N SER A 28 -38.96 12.19 -12.29
CA SER A 28 -38.65 12.66 -10.94
C SER A 28 -37.16 13.00 -10.77
N LEU A 29 -36.86 14.07 -10.03
CA LEU A 29 -35.50 14.47 -9.61
C LEU A 29 -34.76 13.35 -8.88
N LEU A 30 -35.50 12.42 -8.26
CA LEU A 30 -34.96 11.25 -7.56
C LEU A 30 -33.98 10.46 -8.44
N TRP A 31 -34.25 10.31 -9.74
CA TRP A 31 -33.36 9.55 -10.62
C TRP A 31 -32.00 10.21 -10.81
N ILE A 32 -31.97 11.55 -10.90
CA ILE A 32 -30.72 12.31 -10.97
C ILE A 32 -29.93 12.16 -9.66
N VAL A 33 -30.61 12.25 -8.51
CA VAL A 33 -29.98 12.07 -7.20
C VAL A 33 -29.41 10.66 -7.06
N LEU A 34 -30.17 9.62 -7.40
CA LEU A 34 -29.70 8.23 -7.35
C LEU A 34 -28.50 8.00 -8.27
N TYR A 35 -28.53 8.59 -9.47
CA TYR A 35 -27.43 8.50 -10.42
C TYR A 35 -26.15 9.18 -9.89
N PHE A 36 -26.30 10.36 -9.29
CA PHE A 36 -25.19 11.07 -8.66
C PHE A 36 -24.63 10.31 -7.45
N LEU A 37 -25.48 9.71 -6.61
CA LEU A 37 -25.04 8.86 -5.51
C LEU A 37 -24.26 7.64 -6.02
N PHE A 38 -24.73 6.98 -7.09
CA PHE A 38 -24.01 5.90 -7.74
C PHE A 38 -22.64 6.37 -8.28
N PHE A 39 -22.57 7.57 -8.85
CA PHE A 39 -21.30 8.15 -9.26
C PHE A 39 -20.34 8.30 -8.08
N LEU A 40 -20.80 8.89 -6.97
CA LEU A 40 -20.00 9.08 -5.75
C LEU A 40 -19.50 7.77 -5.15
N THR A 41 -20.33 6.71 -5.12
CA THR A 41 -19.89 5.41 -4.59
C THR A 41 -18.73 4.82 -5.39
N GLY A 42 -18.72 4.97 -6.72
CA GLY A 42 -17.59 4.55 -7.53
C GLY A 42 -16.31 5.38 -7.30
N LEU A 43 -16.44 6.69 -7.01
CA LEU A 43 -15.28 7.50 -6.59
C LEU A 43 -14.70 7.03 -5.26
N VAL A 44 -15.56 6.77 -4.28
CA VAL A 44 -15.15 6.23 -2.96
C VAL A 44 -14.52 4.85 -3.11
N PHE A 45 -15.14 3.96 -3.89
CA PHE A 45 -14.59 2.64 -4.19
C PHE A 45 -13.19 2.73 -4.82
N GLY A 46 -13.02 3.62 -5.81
CA GLY A 46 -11.73 3.88 -6.43
C GLY A 46 -10.67 4.39 -5.45
N SER A 47 -11.08 5.15 -4.43
CA SER A 47 -10.17 5.69 -3.42
C SER A 47 -9.71 4.63 -2.43
N ILE A 48 -10.63 3.80 -1.93
CA ILE A 48 -10.35 2.82 -0.86
C ILE A 48 -9.84 1.48 -1.37
N ASN A 49 -9.99 1.19 -2.67
CA ASN A 49 -9.50 -0.02 -3.30
C ASN A 49 -8.26 0.29 -4.13
N ILE A 50 -7.09 0.31 -3.49
CA ILE A 50 -5.80 0.60 -4.13
C ILE A 50 -5.51 -0.29 -5.34
N CYS A 51 -5.95 -1.55 -5.32
CA CYS A 51 -5.72 -2.49 -6.42
C CYS A 51 -6.66 -2.30 -7.60
N SER A 52 -7.65 -1.41 -7.47
CA SER A 52 -8.48 -1.00 -8.60
C SER A 52 -7.71 -0.22 -9.67
N CYS A 53 -6.53 0.31 -9.30
CA CYS A 53 -5.73 1.20 -10.13
C CYS A 53 -6.54 2.39 -10.70
N PHE A 54 -7.54 2.85 -9.95
CA PHE A 54 -8.53 3.80 -10.44
C PHE A 54 -7.95 5.20 -10.66
N TYR A 55 -7.24 5.74 -9.66
CA TYR A 55 -6.56 7.05 -9.75
C TYR A 55 -5.09 6.94 -10.19
N ILE A 56 -4.41 5.89 -9.76
CA ILE A 56 -2.99 5.62 -10.04
C ILE A 56 -2.77 4.16 -10.39
N LYS A 57 -1.78 3.88 -11.24
CA LYS A 57 -1.31 2.50 -11.41
C LYS A 57 -0.55 2.09 -10.17
N THR A 58 -1.02 1.06 -9.48
CA THR A 58 -0.42 0.54 -8.25
C THR A 58 -0.04 -0.93 -8.42
N MET A 59 1.16 -1.28 -7.97
CA MET A 59 1.64 -2.66 -7.97
C MET A 59 1.13 -3.38 -6.73
N CYS A 60 0.01 -4.11 -6.86
CA CYS A 60 -0.56 -4.90 -5.77
C CYS A 60 -0.15 -6.38 -5.78
N LYS A 61 0.35 -6.86 -6.91
CA LYS A 61 0.69 -8.26 -7.12
C LYS A 61 1.89 -8.36 -8.08
N GLY A 62 2.78 -9.30 -7.83
CA GLY A 62 3.86 -9.68 -8.73
C GLY A 62 3.43 -10.66 -9.80
N ASN A 63 4.40 -11.08 -10.62
CA ASN A 63 4.18 -12.14 -11.60
C ASN A 63 3.93 -13.48 -10.89
N SER A 64 2.78 -14.11 -11.13
CA SER A 64 2.41 -15.40 -10.56
C SER A 64 3.18 -16.59 -11.14
N ASP A 65 3.81 -16.42 -12.30
CA ASP A 65 4.67 -17.46 -12.91
C ASP A 65 5.96 -17.65 -12.10
N ILE A 66 6.36 -16.60 -11.37
CA ILE A 66 7.37 -16.68 -10.35
C ILE A 66 6.69 -17.28 -9.12
N ASN A 67 6.97 -18.55 -8.80
CA ASN A 67 6.44 -19.25 -7.62
C ASN A 67 7.03 -18.68 -6.31
N ALA A 68 6.81 -17.39 -6.07
CA ALA A 68 7.31 -16.63 -4.95
C ALA A 68 6.30 -15.57 -4.48
N ILE A 69 6.48 -15.10 -3.24
CA ILE A 69 5.74 -14.00 -2.62
C ILE A 69 6.72 -13.01 -2.00
N SER A 70 6.25 -11.79 -1.70
CA SER A 70 7.03 -10.79 -0.96
C SER A 70 6.33 -10.41 0.32
N LEU A 71 7.09 -10.37 1.41
CA LEU A 71 6.63 -9.84 2.69
C LEU A 71 6.84 -8.33 2.72
N THR A 72 5.84 -7.60 3.19
CA THR A 72 5.93 -6.15 3.36
C THR A 72 5.39 -5.72 4.73
N PHE A 73 6.01 -4.70 5.31
CA PHE A 73 5.67 -4.17 6.62
C PHE A 73 5.45 -2.66 6.52
N ASP A 74 4.36 -2.18 7.08
CA ASP A 74 4.03 -0.74 7.17
C ASP A 74 4.21 -0.24 8.61
N ASP A 75 4.29 1.08 8.73
CA ASP A 75 4.28 1.88 9.96
C ASP A 75 5.55 1.89 10.83
N GLY A 76 6.53 1.03 10.57
CA GLY A 76 7.83 1.07 11.24
C GLY A 76 8.76 2.21 10.79
N PRO A 77 10.02 2.22 11.26
CA PRO A 77 10.58 1.27 12.23
C PRO A 77 10.09 1.55 13.65
N ASP A 78 9.65 0.52 14.36
CA ASP A 78 9.32 0.54 15.79
C ASP A 78 10.47 -0.04 16.61
N GLN A 79 10.81 0.62 17.73
CA GLN A 79 11.98 0.25 18.55
C GLN A 79 11.86 -1.14 19.20
N ASN A 80 10.64 -1.63 19.43
CA ASN A 80 10.39 -2.86 20.19
C ASN A 80 10.05 -4.06 19.30
N ILE A 81 9.34 -3.83 18.20
CA ILE A 81 8.78 -4.87 17.35
C ILE A 81 9.65 -5.12 16.11
N THR A 82 10.09 -4.09 15.41
CA THR A 82 10.93 -4.24 14.20
C THR A 82 12.18 -5.11 14.44
N PRO A 83 12.94 -5.00 15.56
CA PRO A 83 14.09 -5.88 15.81
C PRO A 83 13.71 -7.36 15.92
N LYS A 84 12.52 -7.66 16.47
CA LYS A 84 12.00 -9.03 16.59
C LYS A 84 11.63 -9.58 15.20
N VAL A 85 11.01 -8.74 14.36
CA VAL A 85 10.70 -9.06 12.96
C VAL A 85 12.00 -9.36 12.19
N LEU A 86 13.01 -8.50 12.29
CA LEU A 86 14.32 -8.70 11.63
C LEU A 86 14.98 -10.00 12.07
N LYS A 87 14.96 -10.32 13.38
CA LYS A 87 15.52 -11.58 13.90
C LYS A 87 14.86 -12.81 13.25
N ILE A 88 13.54 -12.80 13.08
CA ILE A 88 12.79 -13.89 12.44
C ILE A 88 13.11 -13.98 10.95
N LEU A 89 13.10 -12.85 10.25
CA LEU A 89 13.46 -12.80 8.83
C LEU A 89 14.88 -13.34 8.59
N LYS A 90 15.83 -12.95 9.44
CA LYS A 90 17.22 -13.46 9.42
C LYS A 90 17.27 -14.97 9.70
N LYS A 91 16.57 -15.45 10.73
CA LYS A 91 16.49 -16.89 11.07
C LYS A 91 16.01 -17.72 9.86
N HIS A 92 15.06 -17.21 9.10
CA HIS A 92 14.50 -17.91 7.94
C HIS A 92 15.19 -17.59 6.61
N ASN A 93 16.21 -16.73 6.62
CA ASN A 93 16.88 -16.18 5.44
C ASN A 93 15.90 -15.57 4.42
N VAL A 94 14.93 -14.79 4.92
CA VAL A 94 13.90 -14.12 4.11
C VAL A 94 14.18 -12.63 4.06
N LYS A 95 14.08 -12.03 2.86
CA LYS A 95 14.11 -10.58 2.67
C LYS A 95 12.68 -10.03 2.54
N ALA A 96 12.51 -8.76 2.88
CA ALA A 96 11.21 -8.10 2.96
C ALA A 96 11.35 -6.63 2.54
N CYS A 97 10.22 -5.95 2.37
CA CYS A 97 10.15 -4.50 2.15
C CYS A 97 9.46 -3.81 3.32
N PHE A 98 10.10 -2.80 3.90
CA PHE A 98 9.57 -1.99 5.00
C PHE A 98 9.18 -0.62 4.45
N PHE A 99 7.89 -0.28 4.47
CA PHE A 99 7.41 1.06 4.14
C PHE A 99 7.45 1.89 5.41
N CYS A 100 8.52 2.67 5.54
CA CYS A 100 8.83 3.38 6.77
C CYS A 100 8.15 4.75 6.82
N ILE A 101 7.60 5.09 7.99
CA ILE A 101 7.15 6.44 8.30
C ILE A 101 8.39 7.29 8.60
N GLY A 102 8.52 8.44 7.95
CA GLY A 102 9.68 9.32 8.11
C GLY A 102 9.95 9.71 9.56
N LYS A 103 8.92 10.10 10.32
CA LYS A 103 9.05 10.43 11.75
C LYS A 103 9.61 9.27 12.58
N ASN A 104 9.20 8.04 12.29
CA ASN A 104 9.68 6.85 13.01
C ASN A 104 11.13 6.52 12.61
N ALA A 105 11.46 6.67 11.32
CA ALA A 105 12.82 6.54 10.81
C ALA A 105 13.78 7.59 11.42
N GLU A 106 13.31 8.82 11.65
CA GLU A 106 14.09 9.88 12.29
C GLU A 106 14.45 9.55 13.74
N THR A 107 13.50 8.96 14.48
CA THR A 107 13.74 8.51 15.87
C THR A 107 14.60 7.25 15.91
N ASN A 108 14.43 6.32 14.96
CA ASN A 108 15.07 5.00 14.95
C ASN A 108 16.10 4.84 13.81
N LYS A 109 17.00 5.83 13.63
CA LYS A 109 17.95 5.88 12.50
C LYS A 109 18.82 4.63 12.38
N GLU A 110 19.36 4.16 13.50
CA GLU A 110 20.22 2.96 13.52
C GLU A 110 19.45 1.70 13.12
N LEU A 111 18.16 1.62 13.48
CA LEU A 111 17.31 0.52 13.08
C LEU A 111 16.99 0.57 11.58
N LEU A 112 16.79 1.78 11.02
CA LEU A 112 16.64 1.94 9.57
C LEU A 112 17.91 1.50 8.82
N LYS A 113 19.10 1.85 9.33
CA LYS A 113 20.38 1.38 8.77
C LYS A 113 20.47 -0.15 8.84
N GLN A 114 20.12 -0.75 9.98
CA GLN A 114 20.10 -2.19 10.14
C GLN A 114 19.18 -2.88 9.12
N ILE A 115 17.97 -2.36 8.89
CA ILE A 115 17.04 -2.87 7.86
C ILE A 115 17.74 -2.90 6.49
N ASN A 116 18.42 -1.81 6.12
CA ASN A 116 19.14 -1.69 4.84
C ASN A 116 20.35 -2.63 4.75
N GLU A 117 21.18 -2.69 5.79
CA GLU A 117 22.40 -3.50 5.86
C GLU A 117 22.10 -5.00 5.85
N GLU A 118 20.99 -5.41 6.48
CA GLU A 118 20.48 -6.78 6.39
C GLU A 118 19.86 -7.09 5.01
N GLY A 119 19.88 -6.16 4.06
CA GLY A 119 19.48 -6.40 2.67
C GLY A 119 17.98 -6.44 2.47
N HIS A 120 17.19 -5.82 3.36
CA HIS A 120 15.79 -5.54 3.12
C HIS A 120 15.62 -4.30 2.24
N ILE A 121 14.43 -4.11 1.69
CA ILE A 121 14.07 -2.89 0.95
C ILE A 121 13.43 -1.90 1.93
N ILE A 122 13.76 -0.63 1.79
CA ILE A 122 13.06 0.47 2.45
C ILE A 122 12.25 1.21 1.39
N GLY A 123 10.95 1.27 1.61
CA GLY A 123 10.00 2.09 0.88
C GLY A 123 9.56 3.28 1.73
N ASN A 124 8.98 4.28 1.07
CA ASN A 124 8.48 5.49 1.69
C ASN A 124 6.99 5.34 2.07
N HIS A 125 6.64 5.69 3.30
CA HIS A 125 5.25 5.69 3.79
C HIS A 125 4.76 7.09 4.24
N GLY A 126 5.33 8.14 3.66
CA GLY A 126 5.13 9.52 4.08
C GLY A 126 5.86 9.86 5.37
N TYR A 127 5.91 11.15 5.71
CA TYR A 127 6.69 11.62 6.86
C TYR A 127 5.93 11.47 8.18
N SER A 128 4.70 11.99 8.27
CA SER A 128 3.95 12.04 9.55
C SER A 128 2.92 10.94 9.75
N HIS A 129 2.46 10.30 8.67
CA HIS A 129 1.31 9.40 8.66
C HIS A 129 0.06 10.01 9.32
N SER A 130 -0.22 11.28 8.98
CA SER A 130 -1.38 12.02 9.49
C SER A 130 -2.71 11.38 9.07
N LEU A 131 -3.68 11.35 9.98
CA LEU A 131 -5.08 10.97 9.70
C LEU A 131 -5.71 11.81 8.57
N TRP A 132 -5.17 13.00 8.30
CA TRP A 132 -5.66 13.93 7.27
C TRP A 132 -4.88 13.84 5.96
N PHE A 133 -3.95 12.89 5.83
CA PHE A 133 -3.06 12.77 4.66
C PHE A 133 -3.84 12.81 3.33
N ASP A 134 -4.96 12.09 3.26
CA ASP A 134 -5.76 11.98 2.05
C ASP A 134 -6.48 13.27 1.65
N LEU A 135 -6.62 14.22 2.59
CA LEU A 135 -7.22 15.53 2.37
C LEU A 135 -6.19 16.64 2.18
N PHE A 136 -4.90 16.33 2.21
CA PHE A 136 -3.86 17.32 2.02
C PHE A 136 -3.90 17.95 0.62
N SER A 137 -3.55 19.22 0.56
CA SER A 137 -3.28 19.91 -0.70
C SER A 137 -2.11 19.25 -1.43
N LEU A 138 -2.03 19.45 -2.75
CA LEU A 138 -0.93 18.94 -3.57
C LEU A 138 0.45 19.29 -3.00
N LYS A 139 0.63 20.55 -2.56
CA LYS A 139 1.90 21.03 -1.99
C LYS A 139 2.25 20.29 -0.70
N LYS A 140 1.28 20.15 0.22
CA LYS A 140 1.51 19.49 1.52
C LYS A 140 1.75 18.00 1.36
N MET A 141 0.95 17.30 0.54
CA MET A 141 1.14 15.88 0.25
C MET A 141 2.51 15.62 -0.41
N LYS A 142 2.91 16.45 -1.38
CA LYS A 142 4.25 16.36 -1.98
C LYS A 142 5.35 16.58 -0.95
N SER A 143 5.21 17.55 -0.04
CA SER A 143 6.21 17.76 1.02
C SER A 143 6.29 16.58 2.00
N GLU A 144 5.16 15.95 2.36
CA GLU A 144 5.18 14.78 3.25
C GLU A 144 6.00 13.63 2.65
N ILE A 145 5.82 13.39 1.35
CA ILE A 145 6.51 12.32 0.64
C ILE A 145 8.00 12.66 0.46
N LEU A 146 8.32 13.86 0.00
CA LEU A 146 9.71 14.26 -0.25
C LEU A 146 10.52 14.43 1.03
N ASN A 147 9.92 14.88 2.13
CA ASN A 147 10.62 14.98 3.41
C ASN A 147 11.01 13.59 3.93
N ALA A 148 10.12 12.59 3.80
CA ALA A 148 10.45 11.21 4.14
C ALA A 148 11.54 10.65 3.22
N ASP A 149 11.48 10.91 1.90
CA ASP A 149 12.49 10.42 0.96
C ASP A 149 13.87 11.03 1.22
N ASN A 150 13.94 12.35 1.46
CA ASN A 150 15.18 13.04 1.84
C ASN A 150 15.77 12.49 3.13
N LEU A 151 14.95 12.32 4.17
CA LEU A 151 15.40 11.75 5.43
C LEU A 151 15.94 10.33 5.26
N ILE A 152 15.24 9.47 4.51
CA ILE A 152 15.71 8.11 4.23
C ILE A 152 17.04 8.17 3.48
N PHE A 153 17.14 9.01 2.45
CA PHE A 153 18.37 9.21 1.70
C PHE A 153 19.54 9.63 2.62
N ASP A 154 19.32 10.58 3.52
CA ASP A 154 20.36 11.06 4.44
C ASP A 154 20.84 9.97 5.42
N ILE A 155 19.99 8.99 5.75
CA ILE A 155 20.32 7.91 6.70
C ILE A 155 21.03 6.73 6.00
N ILE A 156 20.55 6.30 4.83
CA ILE A 156 21.02 5.06 4.16
C ILE A 156 21.71 5.29 2.82
N ASN A 157 21.84 6.56 2.37
CA ASN A 157 22.43 6.98 1.11
C ASN A 157 21.79 6.30 -0.13
N LYS A 158 20.47 6.09 -0.11
CA LYS A 158 19.70 5.52 -1.23
C LYS A 158 18.36 6.25 -1.39
N ARG A 159 18.05 6.68 -2.61
CA ARG A 159 16.76 7.30 -2.97
C ARG A 159 15.72 6.22 -3.20
N THR A 160 14.57 6.32 -2.55
CA THR A 160 13.53 5.29 -2.66
C THR A 160 12.72 5.49 -3.94
N LYS A 161 12.40 4.40 -4.64
CA LYS A 161 11.40 4.42 -5.73
C LYS A 161 10.04 3.94 -5.26
N PHE A 162 9.98 3.11 -4.24
CA PHE A 162 8.72 2.54 -3.76
C PHE A 162 8.05 3.46 -2.75
N PHE A 163 6.78 3.74 -2.99
CA PHE A 163 5.91 4.46 -2.07
C PHE A 163 4.63 3.68 -1.84
N ARG A 164 4.23 3.54 -0.58
CA ARG A 164 2.90 3.01 -0.23
C ARG A 164 2.06 4.14 0.36
N PRO A 165 0.86 4.41 -0.18
CA PRO A 165 -0.03 5.42 0.38
C PRO A 165 -0.44 5.05 1.81
N PRO A 166 -0.35 5.98 2.79
CA PRO A 166 -0.99 5.83 4.10
C PRO A 166 -2.42 5.32 3.96
N TYR A 167 -2.79 4.35 4.80
CA TYR A 167 -4.11 3.69 4.80
C TYR A 167 -4.51 2.97 3.50
N GLY A 168 -3.63 2.93 2.48
CA GLY A 168 -3.94 2.42 1.14
C GLY A 168 -4.93 3.27 0.35
N VAL A 169 -5.17 4.53 0.75
CA VAL A 169 -6.11 5.40 0.06
C VAL A 169 -5.40 6.08 -1.11
N THR A 170 -6.10 6.18 -2.24
CA THR A 170 -5.62 6.89 -3.43
C THR A 170 -6.62 7.96 -3.86
N ASN A 171 -6.13 9.04 -4.47
CA ASN A 171 -6.95 10.14 -4.94
C ASN A 171 -6.24 10.91 -6.07
N PRO A 172 -6.92 11.85 -6.76
CA PRO A 172 -6.31 12.61 -7.85
C PRO A 172 -5.08 13.45 -7.42
N THR A 173 -5.07 13.95 -6.18
CA THR A 173 -3.93 14.71 -5.65
C THR A 173 -2.69 13.83 -5.56
N LEU A 174 -2.83 12.65 -4.96
CA LEU A 174 -1.76 11.66 -4.87
C LEU A 174 -1.30 11.22 -6.26
N ALA A 175 -2.23 11.02 -7.19
CA ALA A 175 -1.90 10.69 -8.57
C ALA A 175 -0.98 11.72 -9.23
N LYS A 176 -1.26 13.00 -8.99
CA LYS A 176 -0.42 14.08 -9.48
C LYS A 176 0.94 14.09 -8.78
N VAL A 177 1.01 13.86 -7.46
CA VAL A 177 2.29 13.78 -6.74
C VAL A 177 3.15 12.66 -7.31
N ILE A 178 2.64 11.43 -7.35
CA ILE A 178 3.35 10.24 -7.84
C ILE A 178 3.84 10.43 -9.27
N LYS A 179 3.01 10.99 -10.15
CA LYS A 179 3.41 11.32 -11.52
C LYS A 179 4.58 12.30 -11.57
N THR A 180 4.59 13.32 -10.70
CA THR A 180 5.65 14.34 -10.68
C THR A 180 6.93 13.91 -9.97
N THR A 181 6.87 12.96 -9.04
CA THR A 181 8.04 12.46 -8.32
C THR A 181 8.66 11.22 -8.98
N GLY A 182 7.91 10.53 -9.86
CA GLY A 182 8.39 9.30 -10.50
C GLY A 182 8.39 8.08 -9.57
N LEU A 183 7.82 8.21 -8.37
CA LEU A 183 7.67 7.10 -7.43
C LEU A 183 6.73 6.03 -7.99
N ILE A 184 6.91 4.81 -7.54
CA ILE A 184 6.10 3.65 -7.87
C ILE A 184 5.18 3.39 -6.69
N SER A 185 3.87 3.49 -6.93
CA SER A 185 2.88 3.14 -5.91
C SER A 185 2.83 1.62 -5.75
N VAL A 186 2.97 1.15 -4.51
CA VAL A 186 2.90 -0.27 -4.15
C VAL A 186 1.75 -0.52 -3.18
N GLY A 187 0.88 -1.47 -3.51
CA GLY A 187 -0.22 -1.93 -2.68
C GLY A 187 0.05 -3.34 -2.14
N TRP A 188 -1.01 -4.13 -2.00
CA TRP A 188 -0.94 -5.51 -1.52
C TRP A 188 -2.06 -6.35 -2.13
N SER A 189 -1.84 -7.66 -2.28
CA SER A 189 -2.88 -8.61 -2.70
C SER A 189 -3.43 -9.42 -1.52
N LEU A 190 -2.62 -9.58 -0.45
CA LEU A 190 -3.02 -10.28 0.77
C LEU A 190 -2.74 -9.39 1.99
N ARG A 191 -3.81 -8.95 2.66
CA ARG A 191 -3.72 -8.15 3.89
C ARG A 191 -3.94 -9.04 5.12
N SER A 192 -3.05 -8.97 6.10
CA SER A 192 -3.18 -9.73 7.36
C SER A 192 -4.40 -9.29 8.19
N LEU A 193 -4.71 -7.99 8.18
CA LEU A 193 -5.66 -7.30 9.07
C LEU A 193 -5.26 -7.34 10.55
N ASP A 194 -3.97 -7.47 10.82
CA ASP A 194 -3.33 -7.38 12.12
C ASP A 194 -3.67 -6.13 12.93
N THR A 195 -3.84 -4.97 12.29
CA THR A 195 -4.24 -3.73 12.98
C THR A 195 -5.66 -3.77 13.54
N THR A 196 -6.54 -4.62 13.00
CA THR A 196 -7.98 -4.70 13.38
C THR A 196 -8.34 -5.99 14.11
N ALA A 197 -7.53 -7.05 13.99
CA ALA A 197 -7.75 -8.35 14.61
C ALA A 197 -6.82 -8.59 15.81
N LYS A 198 -6.47 -7.53 16.54
CA LYS A 198 -5.61 -7.57 17.73
C LYS A 198 -6.10 -8.62 18.72
N GLY A 199 -5.17 -9.39 19.29
CA GLY A 199 -5.47 -10.50 20.19
C GLY A 199 -6.08 -11.75 19.54
N ASN A 200 -6.25 -11.80 18.20
CA ASN A 200 -6.80 -12.96 17.51
C ASN A 200 -5.87 -13.48 16.39
N THR A 201 -4.73 -14.04 16.82
CA THR A 201 -3.71 -14.62 15.93
C THR A 201 -4.28 -15.70 15.00
N GLY A 202 -5.19 -16.54 15.50
CA GLY A 202 -5.85 -17.59 14.71
C GLY A 202 -6.66 -17.04 13.52
N LYS A 203 -7.41 -15.96 13.71
CA LYS A 203 -8.17 -15.30 12.63
C LYS A 203 -7.24 -14.69 11.57
N ILE A 204 -6.08 -14.19 11.97
CA ILE A 204 -5.07 -13.65 11.05
C ILE A 204 -4.45 -14.79 10.23
N LEU A 205 -3.99 -15.86 10.89
CA LEU A 205 -3.40 -17.03 10.23
C LEU A 205 -4.36 -17.69 9.23
N LYS A 206 -5.63 -17.89 9.62
CA LYS A 206 -6.66 -18.44 8.72
C LYS A 206 -6.87 -17.58 7.46
N ARG A 207 -6.72 -16.26 7.55
CA ARG A 207 -6.78 -15.38 6.38
C ARG A 207 -5.56 -15.57 5.49
N LEU A 208 -4.39 -15.72 6.08
CA LEU A 208 -3.11 -15.87 5.39
C LEU A 208 -2.98 -17.22 4.67
N GLU A 209 -3.76 -18.24 5.03
CA GLU A 209 -3.85 -19.52 4.30
C GLU A 209 -4.24 -19.39 2.83
N LYS A 210 -4.86 -18.27 2.46
CA LYS A 210 -5.25 -17.93 1.08
C LYS A 210 -4.07 -17.51 0.19
N ILE A 211 -2.85 -17.47 0.74
CA ILE A 211 -1.62 -17.10 0.02
C ILE A 211 -1.44 -17.87 -1.29
N LYS A 212 -1.03 -17.15 -2.33
CA LYS A 212 -0.73 -17.66 -3.67
C LYS A 212 0.56 -17.03 -4.21
N ALA A 213 1.18 -17.69 -5.18
CA ALA A 213 2.29 -17.11 -5.93
C ALA A 213 1.94 -15.74 -6.52
N GLY A 214 2.91 -14.82 -6.51
CA GLY A 214 2.76 -13.43 -6.89
C GLY A 214 2.25 -12.51 -5.76
N ASP A 215 1.83 -13.04 -4.61
CA ASP A 215 1.25 -12.19 -3.57
C ASP A 215 2.26 -11.23 -2.94
N ILE A 216 1.78 -10.00 -2.71
CA ILE A 216 2.42 -9.02 -1.83
C ILE A 216 1.63 -9.04 -0.52
N VAL A 217 2.29 -9.49 0.55
CA VAL A 217 1.67 -9.66 1.86
C VAL A 217 1.91 -8.43 2.71
N LEU A 218 0.84 -7.84 3.26
CA LEU A 218 0.91 -6.68 4.15
C LEU A 218 0.78 -7.09 5.63
N PHE A 219 1.77 -6.67 6.41
CA PHE A 219 1.84 -6.67 7.87
C PHE A 219 2.20 -5.27 8.38
N HIS A 220 2.17 -5.05 9.69
CA HIS A 220 2.67 -3.82 10.33
C HIS A 220 3.68 -4.17 11.41
N ASP A 221 4.91 -3.66 11.32
CA ASP A 221 6.00 -4.00 12.24
C ASP A 221 6.00 -3.17 13.53
N ASN A 222 4.83 -2.64 13.91
CA ASN A 222 4.55 -1.99 15.20
C ASN A 222 3.49 -2.74 16.03
N ILE A 223 3.07 -3.94 15.60
CA ILE A 223 2.06 -4.77 16.28
C ILE A 223 2.72 -5.92 17.03
N SER A 224 2.38 -6.06 18.32
CA SER A 224 3.02 -7.00 19.26
C SER A 224 2.94 -8.47 18.86
N GLU A 225 1.87 -8.87 18.18
CA GLU A 225 1.58 -10.25 17.80
C GLU A 225 2.29 -10.66 16.50
N ILE A 226 2.84 -9.71 15.75
CA ILE A 226 3.42 -9.95 14.43
C ILE A 226 4.62 -10.90 14.45
N PRO A 227 5.53 -10.85 15.42
CA PRO A 227 6.59 -11.85 15.51
C PRO A 227 6.07 -13.30 15.54
N GLU A 228 5.05 -13.60 16.36
CA GLU A 228 4.46 -14.95 16.43
C GLU A 228 3.76 -15.33 15.12
N ILE A 229 2.97 -14.41 14.56
CA ILE A 229 2.24 -14.64 13.30
C ILE A 229 3.21 -14.85 12.14
N LEU A 230 4.28 -14.05 12.07
CA LEU A 230 5.29 -14.09 11.03
C LEU A 230 6.02 -15.43 11.01
N GLU A 231 6.44 -15.93 12.17
CA GLU A 231 7.09 -17.23 12.31
C GLU A 231 6.23 -18.34 11.70
N LYS A 232 4.97 -18.45 12.18
CA LYS A 232 4.00 -19.44 11.70
C LYS A 232 3.66 -19.26 10.23
N PHE A 233 3.56 -18.02 9.76
CA PHE A 233 3.24 -17.74 8.36
C PHE A 233 4.39 -18.14 7.43
N ILE A 234 5.65 -17.92 7.83
CA ILE A 234 6.79 -18.35 7.02
C ILE A 234 6.82 -19.88 6.89
N GLU A 235 6.55 -20.60 7.98
CA GLU A 235 6.44 -22.07 7.96
C GLU A 235 5.32 -22.54 7.02
N LEU A 236 4.15 -21.89 7.06
CA LEU A 236 3.03 -22.18 6.16
C LEU A 236 3.39 -21.98 4.68
N VAL A 237 4.09 -20.89 4.35
CA VAL A 237 4.52 -20.60 2.97
C VAL A 237 5.54 -21.63 2.49
N LYS A 238 6.50 -22.03 3.34
CA LYS A 238 7.45 -23.10 3.06
C LYS A 238 6.74 -24.44 2.85
N PHE A 239 5.75 -24.77 3.69
CA PHE A 239 4.94 -25.97 3.55
C PHE A 239 4.17 -26.00 2.23
N LYS A 240 3.67 -24.85 1.75
CA LYS A 240 3.04 -24.70 0.43
C LYS A 240 4.03 -24.71 -0.74
N ASN A 241 5.34 -24.86 -0.48
CA ASN A 241 6.41 -24.85 -1.47
C ASN A 241 6.43 -23.57 -2.34
N ILE A 242 6.11 -22.42 -1.72
CA ILE A 242 6.20 -21.09 -2.34
C ILE A 242 7.49 -20.42 -1.84
N LYS A 243 8.24 -19.77 -2.73
CA LYS A 243 9.49 -19.08 -2.36
C LYS A 243 9.22 -17.69 -1.80
N PHE A 244 10.24 -17.12 -1.16
CA PHE A 244 10.25 -15.70 -0.83
C PHE A 244 11.14 -14.98 -1.83
N ALA A 245 10.64 -13.87 -2.37
CA ALA A 245 11.41 -12.96 -3.22
C ALA A 245 11.46 -11.58 -2.57
N ARG A 246 12.51 -10.81 -2.85
CA ARG A 246 12.48 -9.38 -2.58
C ARG A 246 11.43 -8.72 -3.45
N LEU A 247 10.92 -7.58 -3.00
CA LEU A 247 9.82 -6.90 -3.68
C LEU A 247 10.22 -6.40 -5.08
N ASP A 248 11.44 -5.91 -5.26
CA ASP A 248 11.99 -5.48 -6.55
C ASP A 248 12.08 -6.64 -7.55
N ASP A 249 12.55 -7.80 -7.11
CA ASP A 249 12.58 -9.03 -7.91
C ASP A 249 11.18 -9.49 -8.31
N LEU A 250 10.25 -9.53 -7.35
CA LEU A 250 8.87 -9.97 -7.57
C LEU A 250 8.11 -9.06 -8.54
N LEU A 251 8.38 -7.75 -8.48
CA LEU A 251 7.76 -6.73 -9.32
C LEU A 251 8.51 -6.45 -10.62
N ASN A 252 9.71 -7.02 -10.79
CA ASN A 252 10.62 -6.74 -11.90
C ASN A 252 10.87 -5.23 -12.11
N CYS A 253 11.20 -4.52 -11.03
CA CYS A 253 11.53 -3.09 -11.08
C CYS A 253 12.49 -2.69 -9.95
N LYS A 254 13.29 -1.64 -10.16
CA LYS A 254 14.27 -1.20 -9.16
C LYS A 254 13.59 -0.54 -7.96
N ALA A 255 13.97 -0.95 -6.75
CA ALA A 255 13.51 -0.34 -5.50
C ALA A 255 14.14 1.03 -5.19
N TYR A 256 15.30 1.32 -5.77
CA TYR A 256 16.06 2.54 -5.56
C TYR A 256 16.43 3.21 -6.90
N GLU A 257 16.78 4.50 -6.87
CA GLU A 257 17.28 5.24 -8.04
C GLU A 257 18.53 4.61 -8.67
#